data_AF-A0A2S8FK37-F1
#
_entry.id   AF-A0A2S8FK37-F1
#
_cell.length_a   1.000
_cell.length_b   1.000
_cell.length_c   1.000
_cell.angle_alpha   90.00
_cell.angle_beta   90.00
_cell.angle_gamma   90.00
#
_symmetry.space_group_name_H-M   'P 1'
#
loop_
_entity.id
_entity.type
_entity.pdbx_description
1 polymer ?
#
loop_
_entity_poly.entity_id
_entity_poly.type
_entity_poly.pdbx_seq_one_letter_code
_entity_poly.pdbx_strand_id
1 'polypeptide(L)'
;MSQLLVSPFRSLCTAMLVASLLLAPAALQAADNSAYEKSVQKAVNFLTNQGQAADGTFSSNTGIGVTAICTLGLLEHGRTTLDPAVKKALDAMEKHVKPDGGIYVEGTRHRNYETCLSLLAFSAANKDGQYDELIANANAFLKGLQWDEKEDKSEDDPFYGGAGYGGHSRPDMSNTTFLMEALKASGTSADDPAMQKALIFVSRCQNLESPHNQFEFAPKNPDGGFYYTIAAGGNSQAGPTENGGLRSYGSMTYAGLKSMIYAGVDKDDERVKAAIAWLAKNYDTKQNPGMGETGLYYYYQTVAKALDAYGEDTFVTADGTKHDWRTEFTDQLISVQKENGSWVNDAERWMEGDPNLVTGYTLLALAHLQKDDK
;
A
#
# COMPACT_ATOMS: atom_id res chain seq x y z
N MET A 1 -83.26 15.96 46.79
CA MET A 1 -82.69 16.99 45.88
C MET A 1 -81.75 16.28 44.93
N SER A 2 -82.00 16.45 43.62
CA SER A 2 -81.07 16.40 42.48
C SER A 2 -79.95 15.34 42.49
N GLN A 3 -79.93 14.31 41.62
CA GLN A 3 -79.87 14.26 40.15
C GLN A 3 -78.53 13.60 39.75
N LEU A 4 -78.60 12.64 38.79
CA LEU A 4 -77.68 12.47 37.64
C LEU A 4 -76.22 12.01 37.97
N LEU A 5 -75.48 11.22 37.19
CA LEU A 5 -75.56 10.59 35.86
C LEU A 5 -74.39 9.59 35.76
N VAL A 6 -74.65 8.42 35.15
CA VAL A 6 -73.89 7.73 34.09
C VAL A 6 -72.37 7.99 33.96
N SER A 7 -71.55 6.92 33.99
CA SER A 7 -70.66 6.57 32.84
C SER A 7 -69.94 5.22 33.01
N PRO A 8 -69.70 4.46 31.90
CA PRO A 8 -69.17 3.11 31.86
C PRO A 8 -67.74 3.05 31.25
N PHE A 9 -67.33 1.85 30.83
CA PHE A 9 -66.14 1.45 30.04
C PHE A 9 -64.91 0.95 30.80
N ARG A 10 -64.87 -0.38 30.94
CA ARG A 10 -63.65 -1.18 31.02
C ARG A 10 -62.98 -1.20 29.64
N SER A 11 -61.81 -0.59 29.52
CA SER A 11 -60.92 -0.80 28.38
C SER A 11 -60.07 -2.05 28.62
N LEU A 12 -60.30 -3.08 27.80
CA LEU A 12 -59.47 -4.27 27.70
C LEU A 12 -58.32 -3.93 26.72
N CYS A 13 -57.12 -3.66 27.23
CA CYS A 13 -55.93 -3.49 26.39
C CYS A 13 -55.33 -4.87 26.09
N THR A 14 -55.61 -5.38 24.89
CA THR A 14 -54.97 -6.55 24.31
C THR A 14 -53.54 -6.18 23.89
N ALA A 15 -52.54 -6.72 24.59
CA ALA A 15 -51.15 -6.58 24.20
C ALA A 15 -50.84 -7.51 23.01
N MET A 16 -50.65 -6.94 21.82
CA MET A 16 -50.06 -7.64 20.67
C MET A 16 -48.54 -7.68 20.86
N LEU A 17 -48.00 -8.89 21.09
CA LEU A 17 -46.57 -9.15 20.97
C LEU A 17 -46.19 -9.15 19.48
N VAL A 18 -45.55 -8.08 19.02
CA VAL A 18 -44.85 -8.08 17.73
C VAL A 18 -43.46 -8.66 17.99
N ALA A 19 -43.25 -9.91 17.60
CA ALA A 19 -41.93 -10.52 17.54
C ALA A 19 -41.18 -9.93 16.33
N SER A 20 -40.42 -8.87 16.55
CA SER A 20 -39.43 -8.38 15.60
C SER A 20 -38.30 -9.40 15.50
N LEU A 21 -38.27 -10.17 14.41
CA LEU A 21 -37.09 -10.92 13.99
C LEU A 21 -35.98 -9.90 13.67
N LEU A 22 -35.12 -9.66 14.65
CA LEU A 22 -33.80 -9.08 14.43
C LEU A 22 -32.97 -10.12 13.66
N LEU A 23 -32.93 -9.99 12.33
CA LEU A 23 -31.88 -10.60 11.53
C LEU A 23 -30.55 -10.05 12.05
N ALA A 24 -29.78 -10.90 12.71
CA ALA A 24 -28.52 -10.54 13.33
C ALA A 24 -27.45 -10.17 12.27
N PRO A 25 -26.50 -9.26 12.59
CA PRO A 25 -25.38 -8.90 11.72
C PRO A 25 -24.50 -10.09 11.28
N ALA A 26 -24.54 -11.19 12.01
CA ALA A 26 -23.72 -12.39 11.76
C ALA A 26 -23.98 -13.05 10.40
N ALA A 27 -25.20 -12.94 9.84
CA ALA A 27 -25.51 -13.52 8.54
C ALA A 27 -24.92 -12.70 7.38
N LEU A 28 -24.76 -11.38 7.55
CA LEU A 28 -24.11 -10.51 6.57
C LEU A 28 -22.60 -10.78 6.55
N GLN A 29 -21.98 -10.87 7.73
CA GLN A 29 -20.54 -11.07 7.88
C GLN A 29 -20.06 -12.46 7.40
N ALA A 30 -20.87 -13.50 7.57
CA ALA A 30 -20.56 -14.84 7.03
C ALA A 30 -20.69 -14.92 5.49
N ALA A 31 -21.59 -14.13 4.88
CA ALA A 31 -21.75 -14.07 3.43
C ALA A 31 -20.60 -13.27 2.78
N ASP A 32 -20.15 -12.22 3.45
CA ASP A 32 -19.08 -11.31 3.02
C ASP A 32 -17.71 -12.02 2.96
N ASN A 33 -17.36 -12.77 4.00
CA ASN A 33 -16.16 -13.63 4.00
C ASN A 33 -16.18 -14.63 2.82
N SER A 34 -17.35 -15.10 2.40
CA SER A 34 -17.45 -16.03 1.27
C SER A 34 -17.17 -15.41 -0.10
N ALA A 35 -17.44 -14.11 -0.29
CA ALA A 35 -17.19 -13.41 -1.55
C ALA A 35 -15.70 -13.08 -1.68
N TYR A 36 -15.12 -12.57 -0.59
CA TYR A 36 -13.68 -12.35 -0.46
C TYR A 36 -12.88 -13.62 -0.72
N GLU A 37 -13.17 -14.72 0.01
CA GLU A 37 -12.45 -15.99 -0.14
C GLU A 37 -12.53 -16.53 -1.57
N LYS A 38 -13.71 -16.43 -2.22
CA LYS A 38 -13.87 -16.82 -3.63
C LYS A 38 -13.04 -15.96 -4.56
N SER A 39 -12.98 -14.64 -4.32
CA SER A 39 -12.18 -13.72 -5.14
C SER A 39 -10.69 -14.00 -5.01
N VAL A 40 -10.19 -14.17 -3.79
CA VAL A 40 -8.81 -14.58 -3.50
C VAL A 40 -8.50 -15.93 -4.15
N GLN A 41 -9.37 -16.93 -3.98
CA GLN A 41 -9.14 -18.26 -4.56
C GLN A 41 -9.04 -18.22 -6.09
N LYS A 42 -9.88 -17.41 -6.76
CA LYS A 42 -9.79 -17.20 -8.21
C LYS A 42 -8.45 -16.56 -8.61
N ALA A 43 -8.00 -15.56 -7.86
CA ALA A 43 -6.73 -14.87 -8.10
C ALA A 43 -5.52 -15.80 -7.92
N VAL A 44 -5.51 -16.58 -6.84
CA VAL A 44 -4.52 -17.63 -6.57
C VAL A 44 -4.52 -18.66 -7.70
N ASN A 45 -5.70 -19.10 -8.14
CA ASN A 45 -5.82 -20.06 -9.24
C ASN A 45 -5.32 -19.48 -10.57
N PHE A 46 -5.56 -18.19 -10.84
CA PHE A 46 -5.01 -17.50 -11.99
C PHE A 46 -3.48 -17.51 -11.95
N LEU A 47 -2.87 -17.02 -10.87
CA LEU A 47 -1.42 -16.95 -10.75
C LEU A 47 -0.77 -18.33 -10.85
N THR A 48 -1.29 -19.32 -10.11
CA THR A 48 -0.66 -20.65 -10.03
C THR A 48 -0.87 -21.52 -11.27
N ASN A 49 -1.96 -21.35 -12.03
CA ASN A 49 -2.27 -22.19 -13.18
C ASN A 49 -2.03 -21.53 -14.54
N GLN A 50 -2.01 -20.19 -14.60
CA GLN A 50 -1.88 -19.44 -15.86
C GLN A 50 -0.76 -18.39 -15.81
N GLY A 51 -0.59 -17.71 -14.68
CA GLY A 51 0.37 -16.61 -14.55
C GLY A 51 1.83 -17.05 -14.43
N GLN A 52 2.09 -18.16 -13.72
CA GLN A 52 3.44 -18.64 -13.45
C GLN A 52 4.02 -19.38 -14.67
N ALA A 53 5.19 -18.93 -15.13
CA ALA A 53 5.95 -19.60 -16.16
C ALA A 53 6.59 -20.92 -15.66
N ALA A 54 7.04 -21.76 -16.59
CA ALA A 54 7.64 -23.05 -16.27
C ALA A 54 8.89 -22.96 -15.39
N ASP A 55 9.62 -21.83 -15.46
CA ASP A 55 10.81 -21.55 -14.66
C ASP A 55 10.50 -20.97 -13.26
N GLY A 56 9.22 -20.80 -12.92
CA GLY A 56 8.75 -20.27 -11.63
C GLY A 56 8.50 -18.76 -11.61
N THR A 57 8.87 -18.05 -12.67
CA THR A 57 8.74 -16.59 -12.72
C THR A 57 7.34 -16.12 -13.15
N PHE A 58 7.05 -14.87 -12.85
CA PHE A 58 5.90 -14.12 -13.36
C PHE A 58 6.42 -12.91 -14.13
N SER A 59 6.01 -12.77 -15.40
CA SER A 59 6.34 -11.63 -16.27
C SER A 59 7.83 -11.21 -16.26
N SER A 60 8.71 -12.22 -16.39
CA SER A 60 10.17 -12.07 -16.23
C SER A 60 10.85 -11.19 -17.27
N ASN A 61 10.14 -10.80 -18.33
CA ASN A 61 10.61 -9.82 -19.32
C ASN A 61 10.88 -8.43 -18.70
N THR A 62 10.47 -8.21 -17.45
CA THR A 62 10.63 -6.94 -16.73
C THR A 62 11.51 -7.03 -15.47
N GLY A 63 12.25 -8.14 -15.33
CA GLY A 63 13.05 -8.43 -14.15
C GLY A 63 12.33 -9.38 -13.20
N ILE A 64 12.75 -9.40 -11.92
CA ILE A 64 12.14 -10.30 -10.92
C ILE A 64 11.10 -9.63 -10.01
N GLY A 65 10.83 -8.33 -10.20
CA GLY A 65 9.92 -7.56 -9.35
C GLY A 65 8.49 -8.10 -9.35
N VAL A 66 7.93 -8.42 -10.52
CA VAL A 66 6.58 -9.01 -10.62
C VAL A 66 6.53 -10.38 -9.95
N THR A 67 7.60 -11.18 -10.07
CA THR A 67 7.70 -12.48 -9.40
C THR A 67 7.66 -12.31 -7.89
N ALA A 68 8.41 -11.35 -7.34
CA ALA A 68 8.42 -11.07 -5.92
C ALA A 68 7.06 -10.58 -5.39
N ILE A 69 6.37 -9.68 -6.12
CA ILE A 69 5.03 -9.20 -5.76
C ILE A 69 4.01 -10.34 -5.72
N CYS A 70 3.96 -11.18 -6.77
CA CYS A 70 3.07 -12.33 -6.81
C CYS A 70 3.37 -13.32 -5.69
N THR A 71 4.65 -13.57 -5.41
CA THR A 71 5.07 -14.49 -4.34
C THR A 71 4.67 -13.97 -2.96
N LEU A 72 4.88 -12.68 -2.68
CA LEU A 72 4.45 -12.05 -1.44
C LEU A 72 2.92 -12.13 -1.29
N GLY A 73 2.17 -11.81 -2.35
CA GLY A 73 0.71 -11.91 -2.33
C GLY A 73 0.23 -13.34 -2.04
N LEU A 74 0.85 -14.36 -2.62
CA LEU A 74 0.51 -15.76 -2.30
C LEU A 74 0.79 -16.10 -0.82
N LEU A 75 1.93 -15.64 -0.28
CA LEU A 75 2.33 -15.86 1.12
C LEU A 75 1.38 -15.16 2.11
N GLU A 76 0.97 -13.92 1.82
CA GLU A 76 0.03 -13.17 2.68
C GLU A 76 -1.38 -13.78 2.70
N HIS A 77 -1.74 -14.55 1.68
CA HIS A 77 -2.99 -15.33 1.63
C HIS A 77 -2.80 -16.80 2.08
N GLY A 78 -1.85 -17.03 3.00
CA GLY A 78 -1.72 -18.29 3.73
C GLY A 78 -1.04 -19.44 2.96
N ARG A 79 -0.53 -19.20 1.74
CA ARG A 79 0.35 -20.18 1.09
C ARG A 79 1.67 -20.25 1.84
N THR A 80 2.28 -21.43 1.86
CA THR A 80 3.56 -21.67 2.55
C THR A 80 4.67 -21.92 1.55
N THR A 81 5.92 -21.95 2.03
CA THR A 81 7.09 -22.35 1.24
C THR A 81 7.03 -23.79 0.71
N LEU A 82 6.07 -24.60 1.18
CA LEU A 82 5.79 -25.94 0.68
C LEU A 82 4.83 -25.95 -0.53
N ASP A 83 4.12 -24.84 -0.78
CA ASP A 83 3.29 -24.72 -1.98
C ASP A 83 4.18 -24.75 -3.24
N PRO A 84 3.89 -25.61 -4.24
CA PRO A 84 4.75 -25.75 -5.41
C PRO A 84 4.97 -24.44 -6.19
N ALA A 85 3.97 -23.57 -6.25
CA ALA A 85 4.09 -22.30 -6.97
C ALA A 85 4.98 -21.32 -6.20
N VAL A 86 4.77 -21.19 -4.88
CA VAL A 86 5.60 -20.36 -4.00
C VAL A 86 7.05 -20.84 -4.01
N LYS A 87 7.26 -22.15 -3.85
CA LYS A 87 8.61 -22.73 -3.86
C LYS A 87 9.35 -22.43 -5.15
N LYS A 88 8.72 -22.66 -6.32
CA LYS A 88 9.35 -22.37 -7.62
C LYS A 88 9.69 -20.90 -7.81
N ALA A 89 8.83 -20.00 -7.33
CA ALA A 89 9.08 -18.57 -7.45
C ALA A 89 10.25 -18.13 -6.55
N LEU A 90 10.31 -18.62 -5.31
CA LEU A 90 11.46 -18.39 -4.41
C LEU A 90 12.76 -18.97 -5.01
N ASP A 91 12.74 -20.22 -5.49
CA ASP A 91 13.89 -20.85 -6.16
C ASP A 91 14.35 -20.04 -7.40
N ALA A 92 13.41 -19.39 -8.11
CA ALA A 92 13.74 -18.52 -9.24
C ALA A 92 14.38 -17.21 -8.78
N MET A 93 13.86 -16.60 -7.72
CA MET A 93 14.40 -15.36 -7.14
C MET A 93 15.79 -15.56 -6.52
N GLU A 94 16.06 -16.70 -5.88
CA GLU A 94 17.36 -17.01 -5.29
C GLU A 94 18.51 -17.01 -6.32
N LYS A 95 18.22 -17.36 -7.58
CA LYS A 95 19.21 -17.30 -8.68
C LYS A 95 19.68 -15.88 -9.00
N HIS A 96 18.99 -14.87 -8.48
CA HIS A 96 19.29 -13.46 -8.66
C HIS A 96 19.93 -12.80 -7.45
N VAL A 97 20.26 -13.57 -6.40
CA VAL A 97 21.09 -13.10 -5.27
C VAL A 97 22.50 -12.79 -5.77
N LYS A 98 23.04 -11.66 -5.34
CA LYS A 98 24.33 -11.14 -5.79
C LYS A 98 25.37 -11.14 -4.66
N PRO A 99 26.67 -11.18 -5.01
CA PRO A 99 27.74 -11.10 -4.02
C PRO A 99 27.74 -9.81 -3.18
N ASP A 100 27.11 -8.74 -3.66
CA ASP A 100 26.96 -7.46 -2.95
C ASP A 100 25.73 -7.42 -2.02
N GLY A 101 24.98 -8.52 -1.92
CA GLY A 101 23.78 -8.66 -1.10
C GLY A 101 22.48 -8.28 -1.81
N GLY A 102 22.53 -7.66 -2.99
CA GLY A 102 21.33 -7.32 -3.75
C GLY A 102 20.64 -8.55 -4.35
N ILE A 103 19.34 -8.41 -4.67
CA ILE A 103 18.54 -9.46 -5.33
C ILE A 103 17.93 -8.86 -6.59
N TYR A 104 18.59 -9.07 -7.73
CA TYR A 104 18.22 -8.39 -8.97
C TYR A 104 18.74 -9.09 -10.22
N VAL A 105 18.08 -8.88 -11.36
CA VAL A 105 18.53 -9.42 -12.65
C VAL A 105 19.85 -8.77 -13.11
N GLU A 106 20.78 -9.56 -13.62
CA GLU A 106 22.08 -9.05 -14.09
C GLU A 106 21.89 -7.94 -15.13
N GLY A 107 22.59 -6.81 -14.96
CA GLY A 107 22.49 -5.65 -15.86
C GLY A 107 21.22 -4.79 -15.70
N THR A 108 20.31 -5.10 -14.77
CA THR A 108 19.12 -4.28 -14.53
C THR A 108 19.47 -2.88 -14.02
N ARG A 109 18.60 -1.91 -14.36
CA ARG A 109 18.61 -0.56 -13.79
C ARG A 109 17.71 -0.42 -12.56
N HIS A 110 17.02 -1.49 -12.17
CA HIS A 110 15.99 -1.49 -11.11
C HIS A 110 16.45 -2.23 -9.85
N ARG A 111 17.76 -2.22 -9.55
CA ARG A 111 18.38 -2.95 -8.43
C ARG A 111 17.71 -2.67 -7.08
N ASN A 112 17.35 -1.42 -6.81
CA ASN A 112 16.64 -1.06 -5.58
C ASN A 112 15.25 -1.71 -5.54
N TYR A 113 14.45 -1.46 -6.57
CA TYR A 113 13.08 -1.95 -6.68
C TYR A 113 13.00 -3.48 -6.60
N GLU A 114 13.83 -4.17 -7.39
CA GLU A 114 13.91 -5.64 -7.41
C GLU A 114 14.34 -6.21 -6.05
N THR A 115 15.34 -5.59 -5.40
CA THR A 115 15.80 -6.06 -4.08
C THR A 115 14.77 -5.79 -2.99
N CYS A 116 14.12 -4.62 -2.97
CA CYS A 116 13.08 -4.30 -1.99
C CYS A 116 11.94 -5.31 -2.03
N LEU A 117 11.37 -5.56 -3.21
CA LEU A 117 10.26 -6.49 -3.37
C LEU A 117 10.68 -7.92 -3.03
N SER A 118 11.88 -8.33 -3.45
CA SER A 118 12.40 -9.66 -3.13
C SER A 118 12.57 -9.85 -1.63
N LEU A 119 13.16 -8.86 -0.95
CA LEU A 119 13.33 -8.89 0.50
C LEU A 119 11.98 -9.05 1.20
N LEU A 120 10.93 -8.32 0.78
CA LEU A 120 9.59 -8.47 1.36
C LEU A 120 9.06 -9.91 1.23
N ALA A 121 9.17 -10.51 0.04
CA ALA A 121 8.75 -11.89 -0.19
C ALA A 121 9.55 -12.90 0.65
N PHE A 122 10.89 -12.75 0.71
CA PHE A 122 11.74 -13.62 1.54
C PHE A 122 11.45 -13.45 3.03
N SER A 123 11.24 -12.22 3.52
CA SER A 123 10.81 -11.95 4.90
C SER A 123 9.48 -12.65 5.23
N ALA A 124 8.49 -12.59 4.33
CA ALA A 124 7.22 -13.29 4.54
C ALA A 124 7.38 -14.83 4.55
N ALA A 125 8.30 -15.36 3.74
CA ALA A 125 8.63 -16.78 3.66
C ALA A 125 9.50 -17.31 4.82
N ASN A 126 10.20 -16.42 5.54
CA ASN A 126 11.20 -16.75 6.55
C ASN A 126 10.59 -17.14 7.91
N LYS A 127 9.90 -18.28 7.98
CA LYS A 127 9.26 -18.77 9.22
C LYS A 127 10.24 -19.43 10.20
N ASP A 128 11.29 -20.05 9.69
CA ASP A 128 12.24 -20.86 10.47
C ASP A 128 13.68 -20.31 10.43
N GLY A 129 13.85 -19.05 10.00
CA GLY A 129 15.16 -18.40 9.88
C GLY A 129 15.98 -18.85 8.66
N GLN A 130 15.38 -19.62 7.74
CA GLN A 130 16.09 -20.17 6.58
C GLN A 130 16.63 -19.11 5.60
N TYR A 131 16.11 -17.88 5.66
CA TYR A 131 16.53 -16.75 4.83
C TYR A 131 17.20 -15.62 5.63
N ASP A 132 17.59 -15.84 6.90
CA ASP A 132 18.13 -14.79 7.78
C ASP A 132 19.35 -14.08 7.16
N GLU A 133 20.32 -14.84 6.64
CA GLU A 133 21.52 -14.29 6.02
C GLU A 133 21.20 -13.51 4.74
N LEU A 134 20.31 -14.04 3.89
CA LEU A 134 19.86 -13.40 2.66
C LEU A 134 19.18 -12.07 2.98
N ILE A 135 18.27 -12.05 3.96
CA ILE A 135 17.54 -10.85 4.38
C ILE A 135 18.49 -9.81 4.96
N ALA A 136 19.44 -10.22 5.81
CA ALA A 136 20.43 -9.31 6.39
C ALA A 136 21.32 -8.67 5.31
N ASN A 137 21.78 -9.45 4.34
CA ASN A 137 22.60 -8.96 3.22
C ASN A 137 21.81 -8.01 2.31
N ALA A 138 20.57 -8.35 1.99
CA ALA A 138 19.69 -7.48 1.20
C ALA A 138 19.36 -6.16 1.94
N ASN A 139 19.15 -6.22 3.26
CA ASN A 139 18.97 -5.03 4.09
C ASN A 139 20.21 -4.11 4.01
N ALA A 140 21.40 -4.66 4.22
CA ALA A 140 22.66 -3.91 4.16
C ALA A 140 22.88 -3.28 2.76
N PHE A 141 22.57 -4.04 1.71
CA PHE A 141 22.61 -3.54 0.33
C PHE A 141 21.69 -2.33 0.13
N LEU A 142 20.43 -2.42 0.57
CA LEU A 142 19.45 -1.34 0.42
C LEU A 142 19.87 -0.06 1.17
N LYS A 143 20.39 -0.19 2.40
CA LYS A 143 20.93 0.95 3.15
C LYS A 143 22.08 1.65 2.39
N GLY A 144 22.86 0.88 1.63
CA GLY A 144 23.93 1.41 0.78
C GLY A 144 23.47 2.11 -0.50
N LEU A 145 22.18 2.05 -0.86
CA LEU A 145 21.66 2.71 -2.07
C LEU A 145 21.14 4.13 -1.83
N GLN A 146 21.02 4.55 -0.57
CA GLN A 146 20.50 5.88 -0.23
C GLN A 146 21.50 6.96 -0.63
N TRP A 147 20.98 8.08 -1.11
CA TRP A 147 21.77 9.29 -1.31
C TRP A 147 22.11 9.90 0.04
N ASP A 148 23.37 9.86 0.45
CA ASP A 148 23.80 10.44 1.73
C ASP A 148 25.21 11.04 1.66
N GLU A 149 25.83 11.28 2.81
CA GLU A 149 27.16 11.90 2.89
C GLU A 149 28.24 11.09 2.17
N LYS A 150 28.05 9.77 2.01
CA LYS A 150 29.00 8.92 1.27
C LYS A 150 28.94 9.15 -0.25
N GLU A 151 27.87 9.78 -0.71
CA GLU A 151 27.61 10.14 -2.10
C GLU A 151 27.80 11.66 -2.35
N ASP A 152 28.54 12.33 -1.46
CA ASP A 152 28.77 13.78 -1.46
C ASP A 152 27.46 14.60 -1.42
N LYS A 153 26.43 14.06 -0.74
CA LYS A 153 25.16 14.73 -0.49
C LYS A 153 25.08 15.17 0.97
N SER A 154 25.09 16.49 1.18
CA SER A 154 24.79 17.08 2.49
C SER A 154 23.29 16.95 2.80
N GLU A 155 22.95 17.07 4.08
CA GLU A 155 21.57 16.94 4.53
C GLU A 155 20.64 17.92 3.81
N ASP A 156 21.06 19.14 3.49
CA ASP A 156 20.27 20.15 2.78
C ASP A 156 20.11 19.90 1.26
N ASP A 157 20.74 18.86 0.70
CA ASP A 157 20.55 18.52 -0.71
C ASP A 157 19.16 17.87 -0.95
N PRO A 158 18.42 18.28 -2.00
CA PRO A 158 17.14 17.65 -2.38
C PRO A 158 17.17 16.13 -2.56
N PHE A 159 18.33 15.53 -2.82
CA PHE A 159 18.49 14.08 -2.98
C PHE A 159 18.59 13.34 -1.64
N TYR A 160 19.01 14.03 -0.59
CA TYR A 160 19.45 13.41 0.66
C TYR A 160 18.39 12.48 1.28
N GLY A 161 18.84 11.29 1.63
CA GLY A 161 18.10 10.18 2.22
C GLY A 161 17.23 9.37 1.27
N GLY A 162 16.91 9.91 0.09
CA GLY A 162 16.08 9.24 -0.90
C GLY A 162 16.79 8.10 -1.61
N ALA A 163 16.01 7.21 -2.22
CA ALA A 163 16.50 6.18 -3.12
C ALA A 163 15.72 6.17 -4.44
N GLY A 164 16.41 5.88 -5.54
CA GLY A 164 15.81 5.67 -6.86
C GLY A 164 15.87 4.20 -7.28
N TYR A 165 15.73 3.91 -8.56
CA TYR A 165 15.80 2.53 -9.08
C TYR A 165 17.15 1.81 -8.89
N GLY A 166 18.25 2.54 -8.69
CA GLY A 166 19.58 1.98 -8.43
C GLY A 166 20.68 2.63 -9.28
N GLY A 167 21.95 2.38 -8.94
CA GLY A 167 23.10 2.91 -9.69
C GLY A 167 23.14 4.44 -9.75
N HIS A 168 22.88 5.11 -8.63
CA HIS A 168 22.83 6.59 -8.53
C HIS A 168 21.76 7.23 -9.44
N SER A 169 20.63 6.54 -9.61
CA SER A 169 19.42 7.16 -10.20
C SER A 169 18.85 8.22 -9.25
N ARG A 170 18.22 9.27 -9.83
CA ARG A 170 17.46 10.27 -9.07
C ARG A 170 16.46 9.60 -8.10
N PRO A 171 16.42 10.00 -6.81
CA PRO A 171 15.51 9.41 -5.86
C PRO A 171 14.07 9.82 -6.12
N ASP A 172 13.13 8.97 -5.75
CA ASP A 172 11.69 9.25 -5.83
C ASP A 172 10.91 8.56 -4.71
N MET A 173 9.68 9.03 -4.50
CA MET A 173 8.80 8.52 -3.45
C MET A 173 8.51 7.02 -3.62
N SER A 174 8.25 6.53 -4.83
CA SER A 174 7.92 5.10 -5.03
C SER A 174 9.06 4.20 -4.54
N ASN A 175 10.28 4.43 -5.04
CA ASN A 175 11.45 3.64 -4.66
C ASN A 175 11.87 3.85 -3.19
N THR A 176 11.76 5.08 -2.67
CA THR A 176 12.09 5.36 -1.27
C THR A 176 11.10 4.69 -0.31
N THR A 177 9.80 4.71 -0.63
CA THR A 177 8.77 4.07 0.22
C THR A 177 8.85 2.54 0.19
N PHE A 178 9.21 1.92 -0.95
CA PHE A 178 9.54 0.49 -1.01
C PHE A 178 10.77 0.15 -0.18
N LEU A 179 11.82 0.99 -0.23
CA LEU A 179 13.00 0.83 0.60
C LEU A 179 12.64 0.86 2.08
N MET A 180 11.86 1.85 2.54
CA MET A 180 11.44 1.94 3.94
C MET A 180 10.60 0.73 4.38
N GLU A 181 9.71 0.24 3.52
CA GLU A 181 8.93 -0.97 3.80
C GLU A 181 9.83 -2.21 3.92
N ALA A 182 10.79 -2.38 3.01
CA ALA A 182 11.76 -3.48 3.06
C ALA A 182 12.68 -3.40 4.29
N LEU A 183 13.16 -2.21 4.64
CA LEU A 183 13.95 -1.99 5.87
C LEU A 183 13.15 -2.41 7.11
N LYS A 184 11.89 -1.98 7.22
CA LYS A 184 11.01 -2.37 8.32
C LYS A 184 10.78 -3.88 8.37
N ALA A 185 10.47 -4.50 7.24
CA ALA A 185 10.20 -5.94 7.14
C ALA A 185 11.44 -6.83 7.40
N SER A 186 12.64 -6.26 7.35
CA SER A 186 13.90 -6.91 7.74
C SER A 186 14.38 -6.54 9.14
N GLY A 187 13.53 -5.90 9.96
CA GLY A 187 13.81 -5.61 11.36
C GLY A 187 14.57 -4.31 11.63
N THR A 188 14.69 -3.42 10.65
CA THR A 188 15.24 -2.06 10.88
C THR A 188 14.27 -1.27 11.75
N SER A 189 14.76 -0.72 12.87
CA SER A 189 13.94 0.10 13.77
C SER A 189 13.55 1.44 13.14
N ALA A 190 12.46 2.03 13.62
CA ALA A 190 12.05 3.38 13.22
C ALA A 190 13.16 4.42 13.41
N ASP A 191 13.91 4.34 14.52
CA ASP A 191 15.01 5.27 14.84
C ASP A 191 16.35 4.94 14.15
N ASP A 192 16.41 3.91 13.30
CA ASP A 192 17.64 3.59 12.58
C ASP A 192 18.03 4.76 11.65
N PRO A 193 19.33 5.12 11.55
CA PRO A 193 19.77 6.21 10.69
C PRO A 193 19.30 6.10 9.24
N ALA A 194 19.24 4.89 8.66
CA ALA A 194 18.75 4.69 7.30
C ALA A 194 17.26 5.05 7.16
N MET A 195 16.45 4.67 8.15
CA MET A 195 15.02 4.99 8.19
C MET A 195 14.80 6.50 8.34
N GLN A 196 15.54 7.14 9.24
CA GLN A 196 15.42 8.59 9.48
C GLN A 196 15.91 9.42 8.28
N LYS A 197 16.98 8.98 7.59
CA LYS A 197 17.39 9.60 6.32
C LYS A 197 16.28 9.51 5.27
N ALA A 198 15.68 8.33 5.09
CA ALA A 198 14.56 8.17 4.15
C ALA A 198 13.36 9.06 4.52
N LEU A 199 13.06 9.21 5.82
CA LEU A 199 12.01 10.10 6.31
C LEU A 199 12.28 11.58 5.95
N ILE A 200 13.53 12.03 5.93
CA ILE A 200 13.89 13.38 5.49
C ILE A 200 13.46 13.59 4.04
N PHE A 201 13.82 12.67 3.13
CA PHE A 201 13.41 12.75 1.73
C PHE A 201 11.89 12.72 1.57
N VAL A 202 11.21 11.82 2.28
CA VAL A 202 9.74 11.71 2.25
C VAL A 202 9.11 13.02 2.70
N SER A 203 9.55 13.60 3.82
CA SER A 203 9.01 14.86 4.34
C SER A 203 9.16 16.01 3.32
N ARG A 204 10.27 16.03 2.58
CA ARG A 204 10.52 17.02 1.52
C ARG A 204 9.68 16.83 0.27
N CYS A 205 9.03 15.68 0.11
CA CYS A 205 8.07 15.43 -0.96
C CYS A 205 6.62 15.77 -0.56
N GLN A 206 6.40 16.29 0.66
CA GLN A 206 5.10 16.76 1.11
C GLN A 206 4.89 18.22 0.74
N ASN A 207 3.70 18.54 0.27
CA ASN A 207 3.20 19.89 0.02
C ASN A 207 2.79 20.59 1.33
N LEU A 208 3.75 20.70 2.25
CA LEU A 208 3.60 21.30 3.58
C LEU A 208 4.89 22.01 3.97
N GLU A 209 4.84 23.35 4.08
CA GLU A 209 5.95 24.12 4.64
C GLU A 209 6.05 23.85 6.14
N SER A 210 7.19 23.36 6.59
CA SER A 210 7.45 22.94 7.98
C SER A 210 8.96 22.88 8.24
N PRO A 211 9.43 22.76 9.49
CA PRO A 211 10.86 22.55 9.75
C PRO A 211 11.47 21.35 8.99
N HIS A 212 10.65 20.40 8.53
CA HIS A 212 11.07 19.24 7.75
C HIS A 212 11.07 19.47 6.23
N ASN A 213 10.43 20.54 5.74
CA ASN A 213 10.40 20.90 4.33
C ASN A 213 10.32 22.41 4.13
N GLN A 214 11.45 22.99 3.69
CA GLN A 214 11.61 24.41 3.40
C GLN A 214 11.86 24.67 1.90
N PHE A 215 11.61 23.68 1.03
CA PHE A 215 11.84 23.79 -0.40
C PHE A 215 10.71 24.51 -1.13
N GLU A 216 11.02 25.07 -2.30
CA GLU A 216 10.16 26.01 -3.02
C GLU A 216 8.79 25.47 -3.48
N PHE A 217 8.59 24.15 -3.57
CA PHE A 217 7.33 23.59 -4.08
C PHE A 217 6.23 23.55 -3.02
N ALA A 218 6.59 23.30 -1.75
CA ALA A 218 5.63 23.21 -0.66
C ALA A 218 4.77 24.49 -0.51
N PRO A 219 5.32 25.71 -0.49
CA PRO A 219 4.50 26.93 -0.39
C PRO A 219 3.71 27.24 -1.68
N LYS A 220 4.07 26.65 -2.83
CA LYS A 220 3.36 26.88 -4.10
C LYS A 220 2.08 26.06 -4.22
N ASN A 221 1.97 24.94 -3.51
CA ASN A 221 0.75 24.13 -3.43
C ASN A 221 0.56 23.58 -2.00
N PRO A 222 0.23 24.40 -0.99
CA PRO A 222 0.22 23.98 0.41
C PRO A 222 -1.05 23.17 0.77
N ASP A 223 -1.26 22.05 0.10
CA ASP A 223 -2.45 21.20 0.25
C ASP A 223 -2.27 20.07 1.27
N GLY A 224 -1.05 19.83 1.75
CA GLY A 224 -0.71 18.79 2.72
C GLY A 224 -0.47 17.39 2.14
N GLY A 225 -0.75 17.18 0.85
CA GLY A 225 -0.53 15.91 0.16
C GLY A 225 0.92 15.72 -0.28
N PHE A 226 1.21 14.66 -1.04
CA PHE A 226 2.57 14.36 -1.52
C PHE A 226 2.67 14.31 -3.04
N TYR A 227 3.80 14.77 -3.56
CA TYR A 227 4.22 14.64 -4.96
C TYR A 227 5.34 13.60 -5.13
N TYR A 228 5.82 13.38 -6.36
CA TYR A 228 6.68 12.23 -6.67
C TYR A 228 8.14 12.39 -6.23
N THR A 229 8.71 13.59 -6.34
CA THR A 229 10.12 13.85 -6.02
C THR A 229 10.39 15.34 -5.85
N ILE A 230 11.24 15.69 -4.89
CA ILE A 230 11.84 17.02 -4.74
C ILE A 230 13.16 17.15 -5.53
N ALA A 231 13.84 16.02 -5.77
CA ALA A 231 15.13 15.98 -6.45
C ALA A 231 15.07 16.40 -7.93
N ALA A 232 16.20 16.91 -8.44
CA ALA A 232 16.42 17.33 -9.82
C ALA A 232 15.38 18.33 -10.38
N GLY A 233 15.00 19.32 -9.57
CA GLY A 233 14.02 20.35 -9.97
C GLY A 233 12.57 19.95 -9.78
N GLY A 234 12.31 18.83 -9.08
CA GLY A 234 10.97 18.41 -8.68
C GLY A 234 10.13 17.81 -9.82
N ASN A 235 9.22 16.91 -9.46
CA ASN A 235 8.25 16.35 -10.41
C ASN A 235 6.99 15.85 -9.68
N SER A 236 5.84 15.97 -10.33
CA SER A 236 4.62 15.25 -9.98
C SER A 236 4.03 14.58 -11.21
N GLN A 237 3.60 13.33 -11.04
CA GLN A 237 2.91 12.59 -12.11
C GLN A 237 1.51 13.14 -12.38
N ALA A 238 0.92 13.88 -11.43
CA ALA A 238 -0.32 14.63 -11.58
C ALA A 238 -0.11 16.02 -12.24
N GLY A 239 1.13 16.36 -12.58
CA GLY A 239 1.50 17.60 -13.24
C GLY A 239 1.67 18.81 -12.29
N PRO A 240 2.07 19.96 -12.85
CA PRO A 240 2.26 21.18 -12.09
C PRO A 240 0.95 21.95 -11.86
N THR A 241 0.96 22.88 -10.91
CA THR A 241 -0.02 23.96 -10.77
C THR A 241 0.39 25.16 -11.63
N GLU A 242 -0.53 26.12 -11.85
CA GLU A 242 -0.27 27.29 -12.71
C GLU A 242 0.89 28.17 -12.23
N ASN A 243 1.10 28.25 -10.91
CA ASN A 243 2.22 28.97 -10.28
C ASN A 243 3.52 28.14 -10.17
N GLY A 244 3.59 26.97 -10.82
CA GLY A 244 4.78 26.12 -10.83
C GLY A 244 4.98 25.29 -9.55
N GLY A 245 3.93 25.12 -8.74
CA GLY A 245 3.89 24.09 -7.69
C GLY A 245 3.68 22.70 -8.28
N LEU A 246 3.80 21.67 -7.45
CA LEU A 246 3.65 20.26 -7.85
C LEU A 246 2.37 19.70 -7.25
N ARG A 247 1.48 19.12 -8.06
CA ARG A 247 0.20 18.60 -7.56
C ARG A 247 0.40 17.35 -6.72
N SER A 248 -0.28 17.28 -5.59
CA SER A 248 -0.40 16.05 -4.80
C SER A 248 -1.31 15.04 -5.50
N TYR A 249 -1.09 13.75 -5.24
CA TYR A 249 -1.98 12.69 -5.73
C TYR A 249 -2.05 11.50 -4.75
N GLY A 250 -3.09 10.68 -4.92
CA GLY A 250 -3.51 9.71 -3.91
C GLY A 250 -2.44 8.68 -3.56
N SER A 251 -1.86 8.02 -4.57
CA SER A 251 -0.86 6.99 -4.31
C SER A 251 0.39 7.50 -3.59
N MET A 252 0.89 8.71 -3.90
CA MET A 252 2.03 9.26 -3.14
C MET A 252 1.63 9.77 -1.76
N THR A 253 0.40 10.27 -1.59
CA THR A 253 -0.05 10.76 -0.28
C THR A 253 -0.23 9.61 0.70
N TYR A 254 -0.82 8.48 0.27
CA TYR A 254 -0.84 7.26 1.08
C TYR A 254 0.55 6.67 1.30
N ALA A 255 1.43 6.69 0.29
CA ALA A 255 2.81 6.21 0.45
C ALA A 255 3.59 7.06 1.47
N GLY A 256 3.43 8.38 1.44
CA GLY A 256 4.00 9.31 2.42
C GLY A 256 3.49 9.05 3.83
N LEU A 257 2.17 8.94 4.01
CA LEU A 257 1.55 8.58 5.29
C LEU A 257 2.12 7.28 5.86
N LYS A 258 2.11 6.19 5.06
CA LYS A 258 2.65 4.88 5.46
C LYS A 258 4.12 4.99 5.89
N SER A 259 4.93 5.71 5.11
CA SER A 259 6.36 5.87 5.36
C SER A 259 6.64 6.63 6.65
N MET A 260 5.87 7.70 6.92
CA MET A 260 5.96 8.44 8.18
C MET A 260 5.64 7.55 9.39
N ILE A 261 4.56 6.76 9.31
CA ILE A 261 4.19 5.82 10.38
C ILE A 261 5.29 4.77 10.59
N TYR A 262 5.87 4.24 9.51
CA TYR A 262 6.94 3.24 9.59
C TYR A 262 8.24 3.81 10.18
N ALA A 263 8.48 5.10 10.00
CA ALA A 263 9.58 5.83 10.62
C ALA A 263 9.26 6.40 12.02
N GLY A 264 8.15 6.01 12.63
CA GLY A 264 7.81 6.36 14.01
C GLY A 264 7.24 7.77 14.20
N VAL A 265 6.79 8.44 13.13
CA VAL A 265 6.12 9.74 13.24
C VAL A 265 4.72 9.56 13.84
N ASP A 266 4.43 10.32 14.89
CA ASP A 266 3.18 10.24 15.64
C ASP A 266 1.97 10.76 14.83
N LYS A 267 0.78 10.24 15.11
CA LYS A 267 -0.48 10.70 14.50
C LYS A 267 -0.76 12.18 14.76
N ASP A 268 -0.23 12.73 15.85
CA ASP A 268 -0.38 14.13 16.21
C ASP A 268 0.60 15.08 15.50
N ASP A 269 1.60 14.55 14.79
CA ASP A 269 2.55 15.34 13.99
C ASP A 269 1.81 16.10 12.86
N GLU A 270 2.22 17.34 12.61
CA GLU A 270 1.60 18.20 11.59
C GLU A 270 1.63 17.58 10.19
N ARG A 271 2.69 16.82 9.86
CA ARG A 271 2.84 16.14 8.58
C ARG A 271 1.80 15.04 8.41
N VAL A 272 1.55 14.26 9.46
CA VAL A 272 0.54 13.19 9.44
C VAL A 272 -0.86 13.79 9.37
N LYS A 273 -1.15 14.81 10.18
CA LYS A 273 -2.45 15.53 10.14
C LYS A 273 -2.73 16.14 8.77
N ALA A 274 -1.74 16.77 8.15
CA ALA A 274 -1.88 17.36 6.82
C ALA A 274 -2.14 16.29 5.74
N ALA A 275 -1.44 15.15 5.80
CA ALA A 275 -1.67 14.03 4.89
C ALA A 275 -3.09 13.47 5.04
N ILE A 276 -3.54 13.21 6.26
CA ILE A 276 -4.90 12.73 6.55
C ILE A 276 -5.95 13.76 6.07
N ALA A 277 -5.73 15.05 6.28
CA ALA A 277 -6.65 16.09 5.81
C ALA A 277 -6.74 16.15 4.27
N TRP A 278 -5.64 15.91 3.56
CA TRP A 278 -5.65 15.80 2.10
C TRP A 278 -6.42 14.55 1.66
N LEU A 279 -6.14 13.39 2.29
CA LEU A 279 -6.81 12.13 1.98
C LEU A 279 -8.31 12.18 2.28
N ALA A 280 -8.72 12.84 3.37
CA ALA A 280 -10.13 13.03 3.73
C ALA A 280 -10.92 13.83 2.69
N LYS A 281 -10.26 14.71 1.93
CA LYS A 281 -10.87 15.48 0.82
C LYS A 281 -10.90 14.71 -0.50
N ASN A 282 -10.05 13.69 -0.63
CA ASN A 282 -9.75 13.01 -1.88
C ASN A 282 -9.97 11.48 -1.78
N TYR A 283 -10.77 11.02 -0.82
CA TYR A 283 -11.06 9.60 -0.66
C TYR A 283 -11.85 9.09 -1.85
N ASP A 284 -11.31 8.10 -2.56
CA ASP A 284 -11.94 7.51 -3.74
C ASP A 284 -11.53 6.04 -3.86
N THR A 285 -12.49 5.16 -4.10
CA THR A 285 -12.26 3.72 -4.28
C THR A 285 -12.12 3.31 -5.73
N LYS A 286 -12.45 4.16 -6.70
CA LYS A 286 -12.49 3.83 -8.13
C LYS A 286 -11.37 4.48 -8.93
N GLN A 287 -10.77 5.53 -8.41
CA GLN A 287 -9.72 6.29 -9.06
C GLN A 287 -8.54 6.50 -8.12
N ASN A 288 -7.35 6.70 -8.68
CA ASN A 288 -6.21 7.27 -7.99
C ASN A 288 -6.38 8.79 -8.02
N PRO A 289 -6.71 9.46 -6.90
CA PRO A 289 -7.01 10.89 -6.88
C PRO A 289 -5.89 11.73 -7.52
N GLY A 290 -6.24 12.57 -8.49
CA GLY A 290 -5.30 13.38 -9.28
C GLY A 290 -4.64 12.64 -10.47
N MET A 291 -4.87 11.33 -10.62
CA MET A 291 -4.30 10.47 -11.67
C MET A 291 -5.35 9.68 -12.46
N GLY A 292 -6.61 9.64 -11.99
CA GLY A 292 -7.67 8.84 -12.62
C GLY A 292 -7.34 7.35 -12.56
N GLU A 293 -7.40 6.66 -13.70
CA GLU A 293 -7.10 5.23 -13.80
C GLU A 293 -5.59 4.94 -13.81
N THR A 294 -4.71 5.93 -13.95
CA THR A 294 -3.27 5.68 -14.02
C THR A 294 -2.68 5.26 -12.66
N GLY A 295 -2.06 4.08 -12.62
CA GLY A 295 -1.44 3.56 -11.39
C GLY A 295 -2.47 3.18 -10.32
N LEU A 296 -3.66 2.77 -10.75
CA LEU A 296 -4.82 2.51 -9.89
C LEU A 296 -4.62 1.28 -9.00
N TYR A 297 -3.97 0.25 -9.50
CA TYR A 297 -3.74 -0.97 -8.71
C TYR A 297 -2.54 -0.84 -7.77
N TYR A 298 -1.52 -0.09 -8.19
CA TYR A 298 -0.50 0.40 -7.26
C TYR A 298 -1.13 1.27 -6.16
N TYR A 299 -2.10 2.13 -6.50
CA TYR A 299 -2.86 2.90 -5.52
C TYR A 299 -3.60 1.99 -4.53
N TYR A 300 -4.29 0.94 -4.97
CA TYR A 300 -5.03 0.02 -4.10
C TYR A 300 -4.17 -0.66 -3.04
N GLN A 301 -3.00 -1.23 -3.41
CA GLN A 301 -2.14 -1.81 -2.39
C GLN A 301 -1.58 -0.74 -1.42
N THR A 302 -1.37 0.48 -1.91
CA THR A 302 -0.78 1.55 -1.12
C THR A 302 -1.77 2.09 -0.10
N VAL A 303 -3.03 2.30 -0.49
CA VAL A 303 -4.10 2.72 0.43
C VAL A 303 -4.37 1.65 1.48
N ALA A 304 -4.49 0.38 1.08
CA ALA A 304 -4.74 -0.72 2.01
C ALA A 304 -3.65 -0.79 3.08
N LYS A 305 -2.36 -0.82 2.68
CA LYS A 305 -1.22 -0.83 3.61
C LYS A 305 -1.13 0.43 4.47
N ALA A 306 -1.44 1.60 3.91
CA ALA A 306 -1.35 2.87 4.64
C ALA A 306 -2.45 3.00 5.70
N LEU A 307 -3.70 2.66 5.35
CA LEU A 307 -4.82 2.71 6.29
C LEU A 307 -4.74 1.62 7.35
N ASP A 308 -4.26 0.43 6.98
CA ASP A 308 -3.96 -0.64 7.94
C ASP A 308 -2.87 -0.22 8.93
N ALA A 309 -1.78 0.39 8.44
CA ALA A 309 -0.73 0.96 9.29
C ALA A 309 -1.23 2.13 10.16
N TYR A 310 -2.18 2.92 9.67
CA TYR A 310 -2.80 4.00 10.43
C TYR A 310 -3.72 3.46 11.54
N GLY A 311 -4.30 2.28 11.36
CA GLY A 311 -4.93 1.50 12.43
C GLY A 311 -6.30 1.99 12.90
N GLU A 312 -6.98 2.83 12.12
CA GLU A 312 -8.36 3.24 12.40
C GLU A 312 -9.36 2.30 11.69
N ASP A 313 -10.42 1.93 12.40
CA ASP A 313 -11.50 1.08 11.86
C ASP A 313 -12.34 1.77 10.78
N THR A 314 -12.49 3.09 10.89
CA THR A 314 -13.26 3.90 9.95
C THR A 314 -12.44 5.06 9.43
N PHE A 315 -12.56 5.38 8.15
CA PHE A 315 -11.96 6.58 7.57
C PHE A 315 -13.00 7.70 7.52
N VAL A 316 -12.67 8.88 8.04
CA VAL A 316 -13.60 10.02 8.07
C VAL A 316 -13.21 11.03 7.00
N THR A 317 -14.10 11.27 6.05
CA THR A 317 -13.90 12.27 4.98
C THR A 317 -14.18 13.68 5.48
N ALA A 318 -13.78 14.67 4.69
CA ALA A 318 -13.83 16.08 5.06
C ALA A 318 -15.26 16.62 5.30
N ASP A 319 -16.27 15.96 4.74
CA ASP A 319 -17.70 16.24 4.95
C ASP A 319 -18.27 15.56 6.23
N GLY A 320 -17.45 14.80 6.95
CA GLY A 320 -17.82 14.06 8.15
C GLY A 320 -18.39 12.67 7.88
N THR A 321 -18.45 12.22 6.61
CA THR A 321 -18.89 10.86 6.27
C THR A 321 -17.89 9.84 6.81
N LYS A 322 -18.40 8.76 7.40
CA LYS A 322 -17.59 7.66 7.91
C LYS A 322 -17.64 6.50 6.93
N HIS A 323 -16.47 6.07 6.49
CA HIS A 323 -16.28 4.99 5.53
C HIS A 323 -15.76 3.74 6.23
N ASP A 324 -16.41 2.61 5.94
CA ASP A 324 -15.81 1.30 6.18
C ASP A 324 -14.89 0.98 5.00
N TRP A 325 -13.69 1.56 5.07
CA TRP A 325 -12.75 1.53 3.96
C TRP A 325 -12.34 0.10 3.57
N ARG A 326 -12.29 -0.82 4.54
CA ARG A 326 -11.98 -2.23 4.29
C ARG A 326 -13.01 -2.87 3.37
N THR A 327 -14.28 -2.73 3.72
CA THR A 327 -15.41 -3.23 2.93
C THR A 327 -15.49 -2.54 1.58
N GLU A 328 -15.41 -1.21 1.54
CA GLU A 328 -15.59 -0.45 0.30
C GLU A 328 -14.51 -0.74 -0.76
N PHE A 329 -13.24 -0.84 -0.36
CA PHE A 329 -12.17 -1.22 -1.28
C PHE A 329 -12.24 -2.71 -1.67
N THR A 330 -12.63 -3.60 -0.75
CA THR A 330 -12.82 -5.02 -1.05
C THR A 330 -13.92 -5.22 -2.09
N ASP A 331 -15.08 -4.61 -1.89
CA ASP A 331 -16.22 -4.66 -2.81
C ASP A 331 -15.84 -4.15 -4.19
N GLN A 332 -15.12 -3.02 -4.24
CA GLN A 332 -14.67 -2.46 -5.49
C GLN A 332 -13.72 -3.41 -6.23
N LEU A 333 -12.72 -3.98 -5.55
CA LEU A 333 -11.79 -4.95 -6.14
C LEU A 333 -12.53 -6.20 -6.64
N ILE A 334 -13.46 -6.74 -5.86
CA ILE A 334 -14.28 -7.90 -6.29
C ILE A 334 -15.10 -7.55 -7.52
N SER A 335 -15.71 -6.36 -7.56
CA SER A 335 -16.61 -5.94 -8.65
C SER A 335 -15.90 -5.83 -10.01
N VAL A 336 -14.60 -5.55 -10.01
CA VAL A 336 -13.80 -5.39 -11.24
C VAL A 336 -12.91 -6.61 -11.55
N GLN A 337 -13.02 -7.70 -10.77
CA GLN A 337 -12.28 -8.94 -11.05
C GLN A 337 -12.77 -9.59 -12.33
N LYS A 338 -11.85 -10.03 -13.20
CA LYS A 338 -12.20 -10.77 -14.42
C LYS A 338 -12.65 -12.20 -14.11
N GLU A 339 -13.38 -12.81 -15.04
CA GLU A 339 -13.90 -14.18 -14.89
C GLU A 339 -12.79 -15.22 -14.66
N ASN A 340 -11.62 -15.03 -15.29
CA ASN A 340 -10.45 -15.89 -15.11
C ASN A 340 -9.75 -15.71 -13.75
N GLY A 341 -10.20 -14.76 -12.92
CA GLY A 341 -9.66 -14.46 -11.60
C GLY A 341 -8.60 -13.35 -11.57
N SER A 342 -8.17 -12.84 -12.72
CA SER A 342 -7.17 -11.79 -12.76
C SER A 342 -7.78 -10.38 -12.64
N TRP A 343 -6.91 -9.40 -12.45
CA TRP A 343 -7.21 -7.99 -12.67
C TRP A 343 -6.26 -7.46 -13.73
N VAL A 344 -6.65 -6.38 -14.40
CA VAL A 344 -5.80 -5.63 -15.34
C VAL A 344 -6.37 -4.23 -15.45
N ASN A 345 -5.52 -3.28 -15.79
CA ASN A 345 -5.91 -1.91 -16.07
C ASN A 345 -5.82 -1.62 -17.57
N ASP A 346 -6.87 -0.99 -18.11
CA ASP A 346 -6.83 -0.49 -19.49
C ASP A 346 -5.88 0.72 -19.61
N ALA A 347 -5.65 1.46 -18.51
CA ALA A 347 -4.60 2.47 -18.41
C ALA A 347 -3.24 1.80 -18.13
N GLU A 348 -2.58 1.29 -19.17
CA GLU A 348 -1.39 0.41 -19.08
C GLU A 348 -0.11 1.06 -18.51
N ARG A 349 -0.12 2.37 -18.22
CA ARG A 349 1.05 3.08 -17.72
C ARG A 349 1.58 2.44 -16.43
N TRP A 350 2.90 2.35 -16.32
CA TRP A 350 3.60 1.62 -15.25
C TRP A 350 3.26 0.13 -15.19
N MET A 351 3.01 -0.45 -16.37
CA MET A 351 2.77 -1.88 -16.59
C MET A 351 1.47 -2.41 -15.99
N GLU A 352 0.49 -1.55 -15.67
CA GLU A 352 -0.80 -2.06 -15.18
C GLU A 352 -1.63 -2.78 -16.26
N GLY A 353 -1.15 -2.85 -17.51
CA GLY A 353 -1.64 -3.78 -18.53
C GLY A 353 -1.20 -5.23 -18.31
N ASP A 354 -0.26 -5.50 -17.40
CA ASP A 354 0.20 -6.85 -17.06
C ASP A 354 -0.71 -7.48 -15.98
N PRO A 355 -1.47 -8.54 -16.31
CA PRO A 355 -2.40 -9.15 -15.37
C PRO A 355 -1.71 -9.85 -14.20
N ASN A 356 -0.45 -10.29 -14.33
CA ASN A 356 0.28 -10.87 -13.21
C ASN A 356 0.62 -9.80 -12.17
N LEU A 357 1.20 -8.68 -12.63
CA LEU A 357 1.55 -7.56 -11.76
C LEU A 357 0.32 -7.03 -11.03
N VAL A 358 -0.75 -6.78 -11.77
CA VAL A 358 -1.97 -6.21 -11.21
C VAL A 358 -2.66 -7.18 -10.25
N THR A 359 -2.76 -8.47 -10.58
CA THR A 359 -3.28 -9.46 -9.63
C THR A 359 -2.41 -9.57 -8.38
N GLY A 360 -1.09 -9.49 -8.52
CA GLY A 360 -0.16 -9.44 -7.39
C GLY A 360 -0.44 -8.24 -6.47
N TYR A 361 -0.53 -7.02 -7.02
CA TYR A 361 -0.91 -5.83 -6.25
C TYR A 361 -2.29 -5.97 -5.57
N THR A 362 -3.27 -6.54 -6.27
CA THR A 362 -4.61 -6.74 -5.68
C THR A 362 -4.59 -7.74 -4.53
N LEU A 363 -3.80 -8.83 -4.62
CA LEU A 363 -3.64 -9.76 -3.49
C LEU A 363 -3.03 -9.05 -2.28
N LEU A 364 -2.00 -8.22 -2.47
CA LEU A 364 -1.43 -7.41 -1.39
C LEU A 364 -2.45 -6.44 -0.80
N ALA A 365 -3.26 -5.78 -1.64
CA ALA A 365 -4.33 -4.92 -1.15
C ALA A 365 -5.34 -5.71 -0.29
N LEU A 366 -5.83 -6.84 -0.81
CA LEU A 366 -6.82 -7.69 -0.14
C LEU A 366 -6.33 -8.29 1.18
N ALA A 367 -5.02 -8.54 1.33
CA ALA A 367 -4.46 -9.02 2.60
C ALA A 367 -4.58 -7.97 3.71
N HIS A 368 -4.40 -6.69 3.38
CA HIS A 368 -4.48 -5.57 4.33
C HIS A 368 -5.89 -4.96 4.46
N LEU A 369 -6.84 -5.43 3.65
CA LEU A 369 -8.26 -5.02 3.73
C LEU A 369 -9.09 -5.93 4.64
N GLN A 370 -8.52 -6.99 5.18
CA GLN A 370 -9.18 -7.78 6.21
C GLN A 370 -8.93 -7.19 7.60
N LYS A 371 -9.86 -7.38 8.52
CA LYS A 371 -9.55 -7.18 9.94
C LYS A 371 -8.77 -8.40 10.39
N ASP A 372 -7.57 -8.18 10.90
CA ASP A 372 -6.84 -9.25 11.57
C ASP A 372 -7.70 -9.77 12.73
N ASP A 373 -8.02 -11.06 12.73
CA ASP A 373 -8.36 -11.79 13.96
C ASP A 373 -7.05 -11.97 14.76
N LYS A 374 -6.48 -10.86 15.25
CA LYS A 374 -5.24 -10.86 16.05
C LYS A 374 -5.52 -11.14 17.52
#